data_AF-A0A9W6Z6P1-F1
#
_entry.id   AF-A0A9W6Z6P1-F1
#
_cell.length_a   1.000
_cell.length_b   1.000
_cell.length_c   1.000
_cell.angle_alpha   90.00
_cell.angle_beta   90.00
_cell.angle_gamma   90.00
#
_symmetry.space_group_name_H-M   'P 1'
#
loop_
_entity.id
_entity.type
_entity.pdbx_description
1 polymer ?
#
loop_
_entity_poly.entity_id
_entity_poly.type
_entity_poly.pdbx_seq_one_letter_code
_entity_poly.pdbx_strand_id
1 'polypeptide(L)'
;MLPHDDVGLPLADALIAGIVAPVSEVFVCASRAYSPTWLVATLPPTTALNRAFRLFPSTLSHGAVLAILWTVGCLASRNYEKEAFGAGEGGRYEETLKRTLQAGSVATALLIMATQADLLVEFGRWVQPGESGEVDFRILTGFAEGLLDVGVEAAWLLFWRIYRTSITTRE
;
A
#
# COMPACT_ATOMS: atom_id res chain seq x y z
N MET A 1 -14.86 27.31 10.84
CA MET A 1 -13.71 26.97 11.71
C MET A 1 -13.31 25.55 11.35
N LEU A 2 -12.36 25.39 10.43
CA LEU A 2 -11.80 24.07 10.11
C LEU A 2 -11.14 23.51 11.38
N PRO A 3 -11.43 22.27 11.81
CA PRO A 3 -10.71 21.68 12.92
C PRO A 3 -9.24 21.66 12.54
N HIS A 4 -8.41 22.25 13.38
CA HIS A 4 -7.03 22.59 13.08
C HIS A 4 -6.10 21.37 12.91
N ASP A 5 -6.64 20.15 13.07
CA ASP A 5 -6.00 18.86 12.86
C ASP A 5 -7.13 17.87 12.52
N ASP A 6 -7.24 17.41 11.27
CA ASP A 6 -8.16 16.32 10.96
C ASP A 6 -7.55 15.02 11.49
N VAL A 7 -7.84 14.73 12.75
CA VAL A 7 -7.38 13.54 13.49
C VAL A 7 -7.78 12.25 12.77
N GLY A 8 -8.83 12.30 11.93
CA GLY A 8 -9.29 11.15 11.15
C GLY A 8 -8.47 10.85 9.90
N LEU A 9 -7.65 11.79 9.43
CA LEU A 9 -6.90 11.63 8.18
C LEU A 9 -5.88 10.48 8.22
N PRO A 10 -5.02 10.33 9.25
CA PRO A 10 -4.12 9.18 9.33
C PRO A 10 -4.88 7.85 9.37
N LEU A 11 -6.02 7.80 10.07
CA LEU A 11 -6.86 6.61 10.14
C LEU A 11 -7.48 6.28 8.78
N ALA A 12 -8.01 7.27 8.07
CA ALA A 12 -8.59 7.07 6.74
C ALA A 12 -7.54 6.54 5.75
N ASP A 13 -6.35 7.16 5.73
CA ASP A 13 -5.24 6.70 4.91
C ASP A 13 -4.82 5.27 5.25
N ALA A 14 -4.71 4.93 6.55
CA ALA A 14 -4.38 3.59 7.00
C ALA A 14 -5.46 2.55 6.63
N LEU A 15 -6.74 2.91 6.65
CA LEU A 15 -7.83 2.03 6.22
C LEU A 15 -7.84 1.82 4.70
N ILE A 16 -7.48 2.85 3.93
CA ILE A 16 -7.40 2.74 2.48
C ILE A 16 -6.22 1.86 2.08
N ALA A 17 -5.04 2.14 2.61
CA ALA A 17 -3.83 1.35 2.39
C ALA A 17 -4.01 -0.09 2.91
N GLY A 18 -4.56 -0.26 4.10
CA GLY A 18 -4.61 -1.56 4.78
C GLY A 18 -5.82 -2.43 4.46
N ILE A 19 -6.87 -1.88 3.86
CA ILE A 19 -8.09 -2.65 3.55
C ILE A 19 -8.49 -2.44 2.08
N VAL A 20 -8.71 -1.20 1.65
CA VAL A 20 -9.30 -0.94 0.32
C VAL A 20 -8.37 -1.42 -0.80
N ALA A 21 -7.09 -1.05 -0.74
CA ALA A 21 -6.08 -1.45 -1.72
C ALA A 21 -5.92 -2.99 -1.81
N PRO A 22 -5.58 -3.71 -0.73
CA PRO A 22 -5.34 -5.16 -0.79
C PRO A 22 -6.62 -5.96 -1.10
N VAL A 23 -7.80 -5.49 -0.70
CA VAL A 23 -9.07 -6.11 -1.11
C VAL A 23 -9.28 -5.95 -2.62
N SER A 24 -8.95 -4.79 -3.20
CA SER A 24 -9.06 -4.60 -4.65
C SER A 24 -8.10 -5.50 -5.43
N GLU A 25 -6.90 -5.76 -4.91
CA GLU A 25 -5.98 -6.75 -5.46
C GLU A 25 -6.54 -8.16 -5.41
N VAL A 26 -7.20 -8.56 -4.32
CA VAL A 26 -7.87 -9.87 -4.25
C VAL A 26 -8.91 -10.04 -5.37
N PHE A 27 -9.65 -8.97 -5.71
CA PHE A 27 -10.56 -9.00 -6.86
C PHE A 27 -9.83 -9.11 -8.20
N VAL A 28 -8.69 -8.46 -8.37
CA VAL A 28 -7.84 -8.65 -9.56
C VAL A 28 -7.34 -10.10 -9.64
N CYS A 29 -6.94 -10.70 -8.52
CA CYS A 29 -6.50 -12.09 -8.47
C CYS A 29 -7.63 -13.08 -8.80
N ALA A 30 -8.88 -12.75 -8.43
CA ALA A 30 -10.05 -13.55 -8.78
C ALA A 30 -10.29 -13.66 -10.30
N SER A 31 -9.74 -12.74 -11.11
CA SER A 31 -9.75 -12.82 -12.57
C SER A 31 -8.85 -13.92 -13.15
N ARG A 32 -8.08 -14.63 -12.31
CA ARG A 32 -7.08 -15.65 -12.66
C ARG A 32 -5.90 -15.15 -13.49
N ALA A 33 -5.76 -13.83 -13.66
CA ALA A 33 -4.59 -13.25 -14.32
C ALA A 33 -3.32 -13.36 -13.44
N TYR A 34 -3.49 -13.49 -12.13
CA TYR A 34 -2.40 -13.36 -11.16
C TYR A 34 -2.78 -13.97 -9.80
N SER A 35 -1.81 -14.55 -9.08
CA SER A 35 -2.01 -15.04 -7.70
C SER A 35 -0.75 -14.73 -6.88
N PRO A 36 -0.79 -13.75 -5.97
CA PRO A 36 0.36 -13.38 -5.17
C PRO A 36 0.65 -14.42 -4.10
N THR A 37 1.92 -14.52 -3.74
CA THR A 37 2.45 -15.47 -2.74
C THR A 37 1.94 -15.17 -1.33
N TRP A 38 1.64 -13.91 -1.02
CA TRP A 38 1.08 -13.51 0.26
C TRP A 38 -0.40 -13.92 0.43
N LEU A 39 -1.14 -14.18 -0.65
CA LEU A 39 -2.57 -14.51 -0.60
C LEU A 39 -2.79 -16.01 -0.40
N VAL A 40 -2.60 -16.47 0.84
CA VAL A 40 -2.73 -17.88 1.23
C VAL A 40 -3.98 -18.12 2.07
N ALA A 41 -4.72 -19.18 1.75
CA ALA A 41 -5.84 -19.62 2.59
C ALA A 41 -5.30 -20.18 3.92
N THR A 42 -5.46 -19.43 5.01
CA THR A 42 -4.87 -19.76 6.33
C THR A 42 -5.82 -20.53 7.25
N LEU A 43 -7.11 -20.61 6.93
CA LEU A 43 -8.12 -21.28 7.76
C LEU A 43 -8.45 -22.69 7.24
N PRO A 44 -8.57 -23.71 8.13
CA PRO A 44 -8.84 -25.08 7.76
C PRO A 44 -10.21 -25.25 7.06
N PRO A 45 -10.36 -26.27 6.19
CA PRO A 45 -11.54 -26.42 5.35
C PRO A 45 -12.81 -26.87 6.09
N THR A 46 -12.77 -26.94 7.42
CA THR A 46 -13.67 -27.72 8.29
C THR A 46 -15.04 -27.09 8.53
N THR A 47 -15.28 -25.86 8.09
CA THR A 47 -16.59 -25.22 8.15
C THR A 47 -16.98 -24.68 6.77
N ALA A 48 -18.26 -24.84 6.42
CA ALA A 48 -18.91 -24.26 5.24
C ALA A 48 -18.93 -22.71 5.23
N LEU A 49 -18.12 -22.07 6.07
CA LEU A 49 -17.76 -20.67 5.99
C LEU A 49 -17.07 -20.40 4.65
N ASN A 50 -17.65 -19.44 3.92
CA ASN A 50 -17.32 -19.04 2.56
C ASN A 50 -15.82 -19.03 2.28
N ARG A 51 -15.42 -19.51 1.09
CA ARG A 51 -14.03 -19.47 0.58
C ARG A 51 -13.36 -18.10 0.78
N ALA A 52 -14.14 -17.01 0.73
CA ALA A 52 -13.70 -15.64 0.96
C ALA A 52 -13.14 -15.38 2.38
N PHE A 53 -13.69 -15.98 3.44
CA PHE A 53 -13.19 -15.77 4.81
C PHE A 53 -11.81 -16.36 5.05
N ARG A 54 -11.38 -17.32 4.22
CA ARG A 54 -10.09 -17.99 4.37
C ARG A 54 -8.91 -17.13 3.93
N LEU A 55 -9.17 -16.16 3.05
CA LEU A 55 -8.18 -15.21 2.55
C LEU A 55 -8.07 -13.97 3.45
N PHE A 56 -9.06 -13.74 4.31
CA PHE A 56 -9.14 -12.54 5.14
C PHE A 56 -7.93 -12.33 6.04
N PRO A 57 -7.39 -13.34 6.77
CA PRO A 57 -6.25 -13.12 7.64
C PRO A 57 -4.98 -12.73 6.88
N SER A 58 -4.72 -13.36 5.71
CA SER A 58 -3.54 -13.03 4.91
C SER A 58 -3.66 -11.65 4.26
N THR A 59 -4.85 -11.30 3.75
CA THR A 59 -5.12 -9.97 3.18
C THR A 59 -4.95 -8.87 4.23
N LEU A 60 -5.46 -9.06 5.45
CA LEU A 60 -5.29 -8.08 6.51
C LEU A 60 -3.85 -7.96 6.99
N SER A 61 -3.11 -9.08 7.08
CA SER A 61 -1.70 -9.04 7.47
C SER A 61 -0.86 -8.28 6.45
N HIS A 62 -1.07 -8.55 5.16
CA HIS A 62 -0.40 -7.84 4.07
C HIS A 62 -0.76 -6.35 4.08
N GLY A 63 -2.06 -6.06 4.13
CA GLY A 63 -2.57 -4.69 4.22
C GLY A 63 -2.03 -3.92 5.43
N ALA A 64 -1.88 -4.55 6.59
CA ALA A 64 -1.31 -3.90 7.76
C ALA A 64 0.14 -3.44 7.52
N VAL A 65 0.95 -4.24 6.83
CA VAL A 65 2.32 -3.85 6.45
C VAL A 65 2.27 -2.65 5.53
N LEU A 66 1.48 -2.72 4.46
CA LEU A 66 1.32 -1.63 3.49
C LEU A 66 0.86 -0.32 4.17
N ALA A 67 -0.13 -0.38 5.06
CA ALA A 67 -0.61 0.76 5.84
C ALA A 67 0.48 1.38 6.73
N ILE A 68 1.34 0.56 7.34
CA ILE A 68 2.48 1.04 8.13
C ILE A 68 3.47 1.78 7.21
N LEU A 69 3.84 1.18 6.08
CA LEU A 69 4.77 1.78 5.12
C LEU A 69 4.24 3.12 4.59
N TRP A 70 2.96 3.17 4.23
CA TRP A 70 2.30 4.39 3.80
C TRP A 70 2.29 5.47 4.89
N THR A 71 1.96 5.09 6.13
CA THR A 71 1.93 6.02 7.26
C THR A 71 3.30 6.64 7.51
N VAL A 72 4.37 5.83 7.49
CA VAL A 72 5.74 6.34 7.59
C VAL A 72 6.07 7.26 6.42
N GLY A 73 5.67 6.91 5.20
CA GLY A 73 5.81 7.77 4.02
C GLY A 73 5.12 9.12 4.20
N CYS A 74 3.90 9.13 4.75
CA CYS A 74 3.15 10.34 5.01
C CYS A 74 3.79 11.22 6.10
N LEU A 75 4.33 10.61 7.15
CA LEU A 75 5.07 11.36 8.17
C LEU A 75 6.35 11.97 7.59
N ALA A 76 7.07 11.24 6.74
CA ALA A 76 8.29 11.71 6.09
C ALA A 76 8.04 12.87 5.12
N SER A 77 6.92 12.84 4.37
CA SER A 77 6.56 13.91 3.43
C SER A 77 5.67 15.00 4.01
N ARG A 78 5.43 14.97 5.33
CA ARG A 78 4.57 15.95 6.04
C ARG A 78 3.16 16.03 5.42
N ASN A 79 2.63 14.89 5.08
CA ASN A 79 1.41 14.73 4.31
C ASN A 79 0.12 14.93 5.12
N TYR A 80 0.27 15.08 6.44
CA TYR A 80 -0.81 15.36 7.39
C TYR A 80 -0.87 16.83 7.82
N GLU A 81 0.06 17.66 7.33
CA GLU A 81 0.00 19.11 7.56
C GLU A 81 -1.08 19.77 6.70
N LYS A 82 -1.59 20.91 7.17
CA LYS A 82 -2.62 21.70 6.48
C LYS A 82 -2.23 22.11 5.05
N GLU A 83 -0.96 22.42 4.85
CA GLU A 83 -0.40 22.85 3.57
C GLU A 83 -0.49 21.76 2.49
N ALA A 84 -0.57 20.48 2.89
CA ALA A 84 -0.68 19.36 1.96
C ALA A 84 -1.98 19.38 1.11
N PHE A 85 -3.00 20.15 1.52
CA PHE A 85 -4.29 20.22 0.84
C PHE A 85 -4.53 21.56 0.12
N GLY A 86 -3.45 22.25 -0.29
CA GLY A 86 -3.56 23.43 -1.17
C GLY A 86 -4.03 24.71 -0.48
N ALA A 87 -3.74 24.85 0.82
CA ALA A 87 -4.12 26.02 1.62
C ALA A 87 -3.28 27.29 1.33
N GLY A 88 -2.52 27.34 0.24
CA GLY A 88 -1.66 28.47 -0.16
C GLY A 88 -1.73 28.75 -1.66
N GLU A 89 -1.19 29.89 -2.10
CA GLU A 89 -1.30 30.50 -3.45
C GLU A 89 -0.82 29.65 -4.66
N GLY A 90 -0.42 28.39 -4.45
CA GLY A 90 -0.05 27.41 -5.48
C GLY A 90 -1.23 26.54 -5.95
N GLY A 91 -1.11 25.89 -7.11
CA GLY A 91 -2.22 25.19 -7.77
C GLY A 91 -2.99 24.22 -6.86
N ARG A 92 -4.33 24.25 -6.94
CA ARG A 92 -5.30 23.56 -6.07
C ARG A 92 -4.97 22.11 -5.71
N TYR A 93 -4.37 21.36 -6.64
CA TYR A 93 -4.01 19.94 -6.45
C TYR A 93 -2.51 19.69 -6.47
N GLU A 94 -1.70 20.68 -6.85
CA GLU A 94 -0.28 20.49 -7.12
C GLU A 94 0.47 20.04 -5.87
N GLU A 95 0.24 20.73 -4.74
CA GLU A 95 0.91 20.40 -3.47
C GLU A 95 0.44 19.04 -2.94
N THR A 96 -0.85 18.72 -3.07
CA THR A 96 -1.38 17.41 -2.70
C THR A 96 -0.73 16.30 -3.52
N LEU A 97 -0.67 16.45 -4.85
CA LEU A 97 -0.03 15.49 -5.74
C LEU A 97 1.45 15.31 -5.38
N LYS A 98 2.17 16.42 -5.23
CA LYS A 98 3.60 16.41 -4.90
C LYS A 98 3.90 15.69 -3.59
N ARG A 99 3.23 16.05 -2.48
CA ARG A 99 3.49 15.41 -1.18
C ARG A 99 3.00 13.95 -1.13
N THR A 100 1.94 13.63 -1.87
CA THR A 100 1.47 12.23 -2.04
C THR A 100 2.48 11.38 -2.79
N LEU A 101 3.05 11.89 -3.89
CA LEU A 101 4.11 11.19 -4.62
C LEU A 101 5.39 11.05 -3.78
N GLN A 102 5.74 12.05 -2.98
CA GLN A 102 6.85 11.94 -2.04
C GLN A 102 6.61 10.85 -0.99
N ALA A 103 5.42 10.80 -0.38
CA ALA A 103 5.07 9.72 0.55
C ALA A 103 5.16 8.35 -0.13
N GLY A 104 4.60 8.22 -1.34
CA GLY A 104 4.66 7.01 -2.14
C GLY A 104 6.09 6.56 -2.43
N SER A 105 7.00 7.49 -2.75
CA SER A 105 8.41 7.15 -2.98
C SER A 105 9.11 6.62 -1.72
N VAL A 106 8.79 7.18 -0.54
CA VAL A 106 9.35 6.71 0.73
C VAL A 106 8.78 5.34 1.08
N ALA A 107 7.46 5.16 0.96
CA ALA A 107 6.80 3.87 1.19
C ALA A 107 7.35 2.78 0.26
N THR A 108 7.53 3.10 -1.03
CA THR A 108 8.13 2.20 -2.03
C THR A 108 9.55 1.80 -1.65
N ALA A 109 10.38 2.75 -1.22
CA ALA A 109 11.74 2.46 -0.79
C ALA A 109 11.77 1.52 0.44
N LEU A 110 10.86 1.74 1.39
CA LEU A 110 10.71 0.86 2.56
C LEU A 110 10.19 -0.52 2.17
N LEU A 111 9.27 -0.62 1.21
CA LEU A 111 8.79 -1.89 0.69
C LEU A 111 9.92 -2.68 0.04
N ILE A 112 10.73 -2.03 -0.81
CA ILE A 112 11.91 -2.65 -1.42
C ILE A 112 12.86 -3.18 -0.32
N MET A 113 13.12 -2.38 0.72
CA MET A 113 13.97 -2.81 1.84
C MET A 113 13.37 -4.00 2.59
N ALA A 114 12.05 -4.01 2.83
CA ALA A 114 11.35 -5.13 3.46
C ALA A 114 11.46 -6.41 2.61
N THR A 115 11.24 -6.32 1.30
CA THR A 115 11.40 -7.44 0.37
C THR A 115 12.83 -7.97 0.38
N GLN A 116 13.84 -7.10 0.43
CA GLN A 116 15.24 -7.50 0.53
C GLN A 116 15.55 -8.17 1.87
N ALA A 117 14.94 -7.72 2.98
CA ALA A 117 15.05 -8.37 4.28
C ALA A 117 14.40 -9.76 4.29
N ASP A 118 13.24 -9.92 3.65
CA ASP A 118 12.56 -11.21 3.51
C ASP A 118 13.43 -12.21 2.72
N LEU A 119 14.01 -11.78 1.60
CA LEU A 119 14.95 -12.60 0.82
C LEU A 119 16.18 -13.01 1.64
N LEU A 120 16.72 -12.10 2.45
CA LEU A 120 17.84 -12.39 3.34
C LEU A 120 17.48 -13.46 4.38
N VAL A 121 16.28 -13.40 4.95
CA VAL A 121 15.79 -14.38 5.92
C VAL A 121 15.51 -15.73 5.24
N GLU A 122 14.92 -15.71 4.05
CA GLU A 122 14.55 -16.91 3.28
C GLU A 122 15.77 -17.72 2.84
N PHE A 123 16.81 -17.04 2.30
CA PHE A 123 18.00 -17.71 1.78
C PHE A 123 19.20 -17.71 2.75
N GLY A 124 19.08 -17.04 3.90
CA GLY A 124 20.15 -16.89 4.89
C GLY A 124 21.34 -16.05 4.42
N ARG A 125 21.22 -15.37 3.28
CA ARG A 125 22.26 -14.52 2.66
C ARG A 125 21.64 -13.53 1.68
N TRP A 126 22.40 -12.51 1.32
CA TRP A 126 22.05 -11.63 0.20
C TRP A 126 22.11 -12.42 -1.11
N VAL A 127 21.03 -12.36 -1.88
CA VAL A 127 20.88 -13.04 -3.16
C VAL A 127 20.83 -12.04 -4.31
N GLN A 128 21.39 -12.41 -5.45
CA GLN A 128 21.42 -11.60 -6.66
C GLN A 128 20.78 -12.30 -7.85
N PRO A 129 20.29 -11.54 -8.85
CA PRO A 129 19.85 -12.12 -10.12
C PRO A 129 20.98 -12.90 -10.82
N GLY A 130 20.64 -14.05 -11.40
CA GLY A 130 21.53 -14.94 -12.15
C GLY A 130 22.22 -16.02 -11.32
N GLU A 131 21.98 -16.09 -10.00
CA GLU A 131 22.59 -17.11 -9.15
C GLU A 131 21.98 -18.51 -9.35
N SER A 132 20.66 -18.58 -9.49
CA SER A 132 19.93 -19.82 -9.79
C SER A 132 18.52 -19.51 -10.29
N GLY A 133 17.90 -20.44 -11.02
CA GLY A 133 16.53 -20.26 -11.50
C GLY A 133 15.49 -20.10 -10.39
N GLU A 134 15.73 -20.70 -9.21
CA GLU A 134 14.86 -20.55 -8.04
C GLU A 134 14.94 -19.14 -7.45
N VAL A 135 16.16 -18.63 -7.26
CA VAL A 135 16.41 -17.26 -6.78
C VAL A 135 15.83 -16.24 -7.76
N ASP A 136 16.06 -16.42 -9.06
CA ASP A 136 15.56 -15.51 -10.09
C ASP A 136 14.04 -15.47 -10.12
N PHE A 137 13.41 -16.64 -10.04
CA PHE A 137 11.95 -16.73 -9.98
C PHE A 137 11.41 -15.98 -8.76
N ARG A 138 12.02 -16.19 -7.58
CA ARG A 138 11.58 -15.55 -6.33
C ARG A 138 11.76 -14.03 -6.36
N ILE A 139 12.89 -13.53 -6.89
CA ILE A 139 13.14 -12.10 -7.07
C ILE A 139 12.12 -11.49 -8.04
N LEU A 140 11.87 -12.15 -9.18
CA LEU A 140 10.89 -11.69 -10.17
C LEU A 140 9.47 -11.66 -9.61
N THR A 141 9.09 -12.68 -8.84
CA THR A 141 7.79 -12.71 -8.15
C THR A 141 7.67 -11.56 -7.16
N GLY A 142 8.66 -11.36 -6.29
CA GLY A 142 8.63 -10.25 -5.33
C GLY A 142 8.62 -8.87 -6.00
N PHE A 143 9.31 -8.72 -7.14
CA PHE A 143 9.26 -7.50 -7.94
C PHE A 143 7.88 -7.26 -8.55
N ALA A 144 7.25 -8.28 -9.14
CA ALA A 144 5.93 -8.19 -9.71
C ALA A 144 4.86 -7.87 -8.65
N GLU A 145 4.96 -8.52 -7.48
CA GLU A 145 4.13 -8.24 -6.29
C GLU A 145 4.28 -6.79 -5.85
N GLY A 146 5.51 -6.34 -5.60
CA GLY A 146 5.77 -4.97 -5.16
C GLY A 146 5.30 -3.92 -6.16
N LEU A 147 5.40 -4.17 -7.47
CA LEU A 147 4.86 -3.27 -8.49
C LEU A 147 3.34 -3.16 -8.42
N LEU A 148 2.64 -4.28 -8.23
CA LEU A 148 1.19 -4.29 -8.11
C LEU A 148 0.76 -3.57 -6.84
N ASP A 149 1.37 -3.89 -5.69
CA ASP A 149 1.11 -3.27 -4.40
C ASP A 149 1.25 -1.74 -4.51
N VAL A 150 2.41 -1.27 -4.99
CA VAL A 150 2.69 0.17 -5.16
C VAL A 150 1.69 0.82 -6.11
N GLY A 151 1.37 0.16 -7.22
CA GLY A 151 0.45 0.71 -8.23
C GLY A 151 -0.97 0.87 -7.71
N VAL A 152 -1.49 -0.15 -7.02
CA VAL A 152 -2.86 -0.16 -6.48
C VAL A 152 -2.98 0.78 -5.29
N GLU A 153 -2.02 0.77 -4.37
CA GLU A 153 -1.97 1.71 -3.25
C GLU A 153 -1.94 3.14 -3.74
N ALA A 154 -1.02 3.46 -4.66
CA ALA A 154 -0.90 4.80 -5.21
C ALA A 154 -2.21 5.24 -5.88
N ALA A 155 -2.87 4.36 -6.64
CA ALA A 155 -4.15 4.69 -7.29
C ALA A 155 -5.24 5.06 -6.26
N TRP A 156 -5.42 4.25 -5.22
CA TRP A 156 -6.46 4.48 -4.21
C TRP A 156 -6.17 5.68 -3.31
N LEU A 157 -4.93 5.81 -2.84
CA LEU A 157 -4.52 6.91 -1.96
C LEU A 157 -4.50 8.24 -2.70
N LEU A 158 -4.05 8.26 -3.96
CA LEU A 158 -4.11 9.44 -4.80
C LEU A 158 -5.56 9.84 -5.07
N PHE A 159 -6.42 8.88 -5.45
CA PHE A 159 -7.85 9.13 -5.65
C PHE A 159 -8.49 9.72 -4.40
N TRP A 160 -8.27 9.11 -3.24
CA TRP A 160 -8.79 9.58 -1.95
C TRP A 160 -8.29 10.98 -1.61
N ARG A 161 -7.00 11.25 -1.75
CA ARG A 161 -6.42 12.54 -1.40
C ARG A 161 -6.89 13.65 -2.32
N ILE A 162 -7.02 13.39 -3.64
CA ILE A 162 -7.62 14.35 -4.58
C ILE A 162 -9.09 14.62 -4.23
N TYR A 163 -9.87 13.56 -3.97
CA TYR A 163 -11.26 13.68 -3.55
C TYR A 163 -11.38 14.54 -2.30
N ARG A 164 -10.53 14.29 -1.29
CA ARG A 164 -10.48 15.06 -0.05
C ARG A 164 -10.11 16.53 -0.30
N THR A 165 -9.09 16.80 -1.11
CA THR A 165 -8.76 18.19 -1.51
C THR A 165 -9.95 18.89 -2.18
N SER A 166 -10.75 18.16 -2.97
CA SER A 166 -11.90 18.71 -3.68
C SER A 166 -13.03 19.17 -2.75
N ILE A 167 -13.24 18.48 -1.62
CA ILE A 167 -14.27 18.81 -0.62
C ILE A 167 -13.79 19.92 0.31
N THR A 168 -12.53 19.91 0.73
CA THR A 168 -11.95 20.92 1.64
C THR A 168 -11.92 22.32 1.02
N THR A 169 -11.91 22.42 -0.31
CA THR A 169 -11.85 23.70 -1.05
C THR A 169 -13.21 24.28 -1.41
N ARG A 170 -14.32 23.60 -1.07
CA ARG A 170 -15.69 24.10 -1.28
C ARG A 170 -16.28 24.81 -0.06
N GLU A 171 -15.63 24.67 1.10
CA GLU A 171 -15.96 25.37 2.35
C GLU A 171 -15.16 26.67 2.48
#